data_AF-A0A8T4P3R1-F1
#
_entry.id   AF-A0A8T4P3R1-F1
#
_cell.length_a   1.000
_cell.length_b   1.000
_cell.length_c   1.000
_cell.angle_alpha   90.00
_cell.angle_beta   90.00
_cell.angle_gamma   90.00
#
_symmetry.space_group_name_H-M   'P 1'
#
loop_
_entity.id
_entity.type
_entity.pdbx_description
1 polymer ?
#
loop_
_entity_poly.entity_id
_entity_poly.type
_entity_poly.pdbx_seq_one_letter_code
_entity_poly.pdbx_strand_id
1 'polypeptide(L)'
;MEVNRKKLINLFIENISNAILHRILEKAVEDDVIRRYYDKEFLNSFEIAKKYREKINPVDDKLPDSSEIKGIIIKRVNNELKIRISKGYKNIDLSLVESAANTILSELKIN
;
A
#
# COMPACT_ATOMS: atom_id res chain seq x y z
N MET A 1 19.43 -18.26 0.44
CA MET A 1 18.59 -17.59 1.46
C MET A 1 18.14 -16.18 1.05
N GLU A 2 18.97 -15.39 0.38
CA GLU A 2 18.67 -14.02 -0.08
C GLU A 2 17.49 -13.90 -1.07
N VAL A 3 17.33 -14.87 -1.97
CA VAL A 3 16.25 -14.92 -2.97
C VAL A 3 14.86 -14.95 -2.32
N ASN A 4 14.71 -15.65 -1.19
CA ASN A 4 13.43 -15.74 -0.49
C ASN A 4 13.07 -14.42 0.18
N ARG A 5 14.05 -13.72 0.78
CA ARG A 5 13.85 -12.42 1.41
C ARG A 5 13.43 -11.35 0.40
N LYS A 6 14.12 -11.27 -0.75
CA LYS A 6 13.76 -10.34 -1.83
C LYS A 6 12.34 -10.58 -2.36
N LYS A 7 11.94 -11.85 -2.51
CA LYS A 7 10.58 -12.21 -2.91
C LYS A 7 9.54 -11.76 -1.88
N LEU A 8 9.81 -11.97 -0.59
CA LEU A 8 8.91 -11.53 0.49
C LEU A 8 8.77 -10.01 0.53
N ILE A 9 9.87 -9.26 0.34
CA ILE A 9 9.84 -7.79 0.26
C ILE A 9 9.00 -7.33 -0.95
N ASN A 10 9.15 -7.97 -2.10
CA ASN A 10 8.35 -7.63 -3.28
C ASN A 10 6.85 -7.86 -3.06
N LEU A 11 6.49 -8.99 -2.47
CA LEU A 11 5.10 -9.31 -2.12
C LEU A 11 4.54 -8.35 -1.07
N PHE A 12 5.37 -7.96 -0.10
CA PHE A 12 5.03 -6.93 0.87
C PHE A 12 4.75 -5.59 0.20
N ILE A 13 5.66 -5.09 -0.64
CA ILE A 13 5.51 -3.84 -1.40
C ILE A 13 4.24 -3.84 -2.24
N GLU A 14 3.96 -4.95 -2.94
CA GLU A 14 2.77 -5.12 -3.77
C GLU A 14 1.48 -4.96 -2.96
N ASN A 15 1.37 -5.68 -1.85
CA ASN A 15 0.17 -5.64 -1.02
C ASN A 15 -0.02 -4.29 -0.31
N ILE A 16 1.06 -3.62 0.11
CA ILE A 16 0.96 -2.26 0.66
C ILE A 16 0.55 -1.25 -0.41
N SER A 17 1.10 -1.37 -1.62
CA SER A 17 0.71 -0.50 -2.73
C SER A 17 -0.79 -0.64 -3.01
N ASN A 18 -1.31 -1.87 -3.01
CA ASN A 18 -2.74 -2.13 -3.19
C ASN A 18 -3.58 -1.58 -2.02
N ALA A 19 -3.15 -1.78 -0.77
CA ALA A 19 -3.85 -1.24 0.39
C ALA A 19 -3.98 0.29 0.31
N ILE A 20 -2.87 1.00 0.07
CA ILE A 20 -2.88 2.47 -0.07
C ILE A 20 -3.77 2.90 -1.24
N LEU A 21 -3.64 2.23 -2.39
CA LEU A 21 -4.46 2.50 -3.56
C LEU A 21 -5.95 2.42 -3.23
N HIS A 22 -6.39 1.32 -2.60
CA HIS A 22 -7.77 1.11 -2.24
C HIS A 22 -8.26 2.10 -1.19
N ARG A 23 -7.44 2.48 -0.21
CA ARG A 23 -7.78 3.53 0.76
C ARG A 23 -8.01 4.89 0.10
N ILE A 24 -7.24 5.24 -0.92
CA ILE A 24 -7.43 6.50 -1.65
C ILE A 24 -8.67 6.45 -2.54
N LEU A 25 -8.91 5.33 -3.20
CA LEU A 25 -10.10 5.15 -4.04
C LEU A 25 -11.38 5.13 -3.21
N GLU A 26 -11.36 4.52 -2.02
CA GLU A 26 -12.47 4.56 -1.07
C GLU A 26 -12.86 6.00 -0.70
N LYS A 27 -11.88 6.89 -0.52
CA LYS A 27 -12.11 8.32 -0.27
C LYS A 27 -12.58 9.10 -1.50
N ALA A 28 -12.23 8.65 -2.70
CA ALA A 28 -12.58 9.31 -3.95
C ALA A 28 -14.01 8.98 -4.43
N VAL A 29 -14.64 7.95 -3.87
CA VAL A 29 -15.96 7.47 -4.29
C VAL A 29 -17.02 7.88 -3.29
N GLU A 30 -18.16 8.36 -3.81
CA GLU A 30 -19.34 8.72 -2.99
C GLU A 30 -20.33 7.57 -2.83
N ASP A 31 -20.37 6.64 -3.80
CA ASP A 31 -21.25 5.48 -3.78
C ASP A 31 -20.85 4.47 -2.67
N ASP A 32 -21.74 4.26 -1.70
CA ASP A 32 -21.47 3.42 -0.54
C ASP A 32 -21.16 1.95 -0.87
N VAL A 33 -21.73 1.40 -1.95
CA VAL A 33 -21.48 0.01 -2.36
C VAL A 33 -20.04 -0.12 -2.86
N ILE A 34 -19.61 0.79 -3.72
CA ILE A 34 -18.25 0.84 -4.25
C ILE A 34 -17.25 1.19 -3.15
N ARG A 35 -17.59 2.10 -2.22
CA ARG A 35 -16.74 2.40 -1.06
C ARG A 35 -16.49 1.18 -0.20
N ARG A 36 -17.54 0.41 0.14
CA ARG A 36 -17.42 -0.85 0.90
C ARG A 36 -16.58 -1.90 0.18
N TYR A 37 -16.66 -1.96 -1.15
CA TYR A 37 -15.79 -2.80 -1.95
C TYR A 37 -14.32 -2.41 -1.75
N TYR A 38 -13.97 -1.13 -1.88
CA TYR A 38 -12.59 -0.68 -1.69
C TYR A 38 -12.10 -0.82 -0.26
N ASP A 39 -12.94 -0.61 0.75
CA ASP A 39 -12.56 -0.86 2.15
C ASP A 39 -12.25 -2.35 2.39
N LYS A 40 -13.06 -3.26 1.82
CA LYS A 40 -12.79 -4.71 1.87
C LYS A 40 -11.46 -5.06 1.19
N GLU A 41 -11.20 -4.51 0.00
CA GLU A 41 -9.94 -4.76 -0.73
C GLU A 41 -8.72 -4.16 0.00
N PHE A 42 -8.89 -3.02 0.67
CA PHE A 42 -7.90 -2.46 1.58
C PHE A 42 -7.57 -3.47 2.71
N LEU A 43 -8.59 -3.95 3.43
CA LEU A 43 -8.40 -4.88 4.55
C LEU A 43 -7.70 -6.17 4.10
N ASN A 44 -8.14 -6.75 2.99
CA ASN A 44 -7.53 -7.96 2.44
C ASN A 44 -6.04 -7.75 2.14
N SER A 45 -5.71 -6.69 1.40
CA SER A 45 -4.33 -6.38 1.02
C SER A 45 -3.46 -6.09 2.26
N PHE A 46 -4.00 -5.35 3.22
CA PHE A 46 -3.30 -4.99 4.44
C PHE A 46 -2.98 -6.22 5.32
N GLU A 47 -3.94 -7.13 5.49
CA GLU A 47 -3.73 -8.38 6.23
C GLU A 47 -2.71 -9.30 5.56
N ILE A 48 -2.69 -9.35 4.22
CA ILE A 48 -1.65 -10.08 3.49
C ILE A 48 -0.28 -9.43 3.69
N ALA A 49 -0.19 -8.10 3.64
CA ALA A 49 1.06 -7.39 3.86
C ALA A 49 1.63 -7.63 5.27
N LYS A 50 0.78 -7.65 6.31
CA LYS A 50 1.19 -8.01 7.69
C LYS A 50 1.88 -9.37 7.73
N LYS A 51 1.25 -10.40 7.13
CA LYS A 51 1.82 -11.76 7.07
C LYS A 51 3.18 -11.81 6.37
N TYR A 52 3.43 -10.94 5.40
CA TYR A 52 4.75 -10.83 4.77
C TYR A 52 5.74 -10.06 5.64
N ARG A 53 5.31 -8.97 6.30
CA ARG A 53 6.15 -8.19 7.22
C ARG A 53 6.71 -9.05 8.35
N GLU A 54 5.89 -9.95 8.90
CA GLU A 54 6.28 -10.92 9.94
C GLU A 54 7.33 -11.94 9.44
N LYS A 55 7.33 -12.25 8.14
CA LYS A 55 8.23 -13.23 7.52
C LYS A 55 9.55 -12.65 7.04
N ILE A 56 9.63 -11.34 6.78
CA ILE A 56 10.84 -10.70 6.23
C ILE A 56 11.95 -10.63 7.27
N ASN A 57 11.61 -10.20 8.48
CA ASN A 57 12.48 -10.07 9.65
C ASN A 57 11.63 -10.29 10.91
N PRO A 58 12.23 -10.64 12.06
CA PRO A 58 11.57 -10.48 13.35
C PRO A 58 10.91 -9.09 13.42
N VAL A 59 9.67 -9.02 13.92
CA VAL A 59 8.89 -7.76 13.92
C VAL A 59 9.62 -6.64 14.67
N ASP A 60 10.49 -7.01 15.61
CA ASP A 60 11.29 -6.10 16.44
C ASP A 60 12.56 -5.56 15.75
N ASP A 61 12.95 -6.13 14.60
CA ASP A 61 14.07 -5.61 13.81
C ASP A 61 13.58 -4.64 12.73
N LYS A 62 14.26 -3.50 12.64
CA LYS A 62 14.01 -2.48 11.62
C LYS A 62 14.18 -3.10 10.24
N LEU A 63 13.18 -2.91 9.38
CA LEU A 63 13.26 -3.35 7.99
C LEU A 63 14.42 -2.59 7.30
N PRO A 64 15.45 -3.28 6.79
CA PRO A 64 16.46 -2.64 5.96
C PRO A 64 15.78 -1.97 4.77
N ASP A 65 16.31 -0.84 4.31
CA ASP A 65 15.84 -0.16 3.11
C ASP A 65 14.40 0.40 3.22
N SER A 66 13.91 0.68 4.43
CA SER A 66 12.53 1.18 4.63
C SER A 66 12.22 2.47 3.84
N SER A 67 13.20 3.37 3.70
CA SER A 67 13.07 4.57 2.85
C SER A 67 12.95 4.23 1.36
N GLU A 68 13.72 3.27 0.87
CA GLU A 68 13.65 2.80 -0.52
C GLU A 68 12.29 2.12 -0.79
N ILE A 69 11.86 1.25 0.13
CA ILE A 69 10.57 0.58 0.11
C ILE A 69 9.43 1.61 0.05
N LYS A 70 9.45 2.63 0.91
CA LYS A 70 8.47 3.73 0.88
C LYS A 70 8.48 4.43 -0.49
N GLY A 71 9.65 4.75 -1.03
CA GLY A 71 9.78 5.37 -2.35
C GLY A 71 9.18 4.52 -3.48
N ILE A 72 9.41 3.21 -3.47
CA ILE A 72 8.84 2.27 -4.44
C ILE A 72 7.32 2.24 -4.33
N ILE A 73 6.78 2.14 -3.11
CA ILE A 73 5.34 2.13 -2.84
C ILE A 73 4.68 3.40 -3.38
N ILE A 74 5.20 4.57 -2.99
CA ILE A 74 4.66 5.88 -3.42
C ILE A 74 4.67 5.98 -4.95
N LYS A 75 5.76 5.57 -5.60
CA LYS A 75 5.85 5.60 -7.06
C LYS A 75 4.82 4.69 -7.73
N ARG A 76 4.63 3.47 -7.22
CA ARG A 76 3.65 2.50 -7.74
C ARG A 76 2.22 3.03 -7.61
N VAL A 77 1.84 3.49 -6.42
CA VAL A 77 0.50 4.03 -6.16
C VAL A 77 0.23 5.24 -7.04
N ASN A 78 1.17 6.19 -7.14
CA ASN A 78 1.01 7.35 -8.01
C ASN A 78 0.80 6.97 -9.48
N ASN A 79 1.56 6.02 -9.99
CA ASN A 79 1.44 5.59 -11.38
C ASN A 79 0.06 4.95 -11.65
N GLU A 80 -0.41 4.08 -10.75
CA GLU A 80 -1.71 3.43 -10.88
C GLU A 80 -2.87 4.44 -10.77
N LEU A 81 -2.81 5.37 -9.81
CA LEU A 81 -3.83 6.42 -9.68
C LEU A 81 -3.87 7.34 -10.91
N LYS A 82 -2.70 7.71 -11.48
CA LYS A 82 -2.63 8.46 -12.74
C LYS A 82 -3.27 7.69 -13.90
N ILE A 83 -3.07 6.38 -13.98
CA ILE A 83 -3.73 5.51 -14.97
C ILE A 83 -5.25 5.51 -14.78
N ARG A 84 -5.74 5.52 -13.53
CA ARG A 84 -7.19 5.58 -13.25
C ARG A 84 -7.79 6.93 -13.63
N ILE A 85 -7.09 8.02 -13.30
CA ILE A 85 -7.48 9.38 -13.71
C ILE A 85 -7.56 9.48 -15.24
N SER A 86 -6.56 8.95 -15.97
CA SER A 86 -6.59 8.97 -17.43
C SER A 86 -7.72 8.11 -18.03
N LYS A 87 -8.21 7.11 -17.29
CA LYS A 87 -9.40 6.31 -17.63
C LYS A 87 -10.72 6.98 -17.22
N GLY A 88 -10.69 8.20 -16.68
CA GLY A 88 -11.88 8.98 -16.34
C GLY A 88 -12.38 8.86 -14.91
N TYR A 89 -11.62 8.23 -14.01
CA TYR A 89 -11.94 8.25 -12.57
C TYR A 89 -11.81 9.67 -12.04
N LYS A 90 -12.83 10.14 -11.32
CA LYS A 90 -12.90 11.51 -10.76
C LYS A 90 -12.56 11.50 -9.27
N ASN A 91 -12.33 12.70 -8.72
CA ASN A 91 -12.16 12.96 -7.27
C ASN A 91 -10.98 12.22 -6.60
N ILE A 92 -10.02 11.71 -7.38
CA ILE A 92 -8.80 11.11 -6.85
C ILE A 92 -7.83 12.22 -6.45
N ASP A 93 -7.49 12.31 -5.16
CA ASP A 93 -6.48 13.22 -4.65
C ASP A 93 -5.12 12.53 -4.50
N LEU A 94 -4.18 12.87 -5.40
CA LEU A 94 -2.81 12.34 -5.37
C LEU A 94 -1.99 12.85 -4.18
N SER A 95 -2.36 13.98 -3.56
CA SER A 95 -1.66 14.52 -2.40
C SER A 95 -1.79 13.61 -1.17
N LEU A 96 -2.83 12.75 -1.14
CA LEU A 96 -3.05 11.78 -0.07
C LEU A 96 -2.09 10.58 -0.10
N VAL A 97 -1.36 10.37 -1.20
CA VAL A 97 -0.52 9.17 -1.37
C VAL A 97 0.55 9.08 -0.28
N GLU A 98 1.24 10.19 -0.01
CA GLU A 98 2.32 10.16 0.96
C GLU A 98 1.82 10.04 2.40
N SER A 99 0.75 10.75 2.77
CA SER A 99 0.16 10.65 4.11
C SER A 99 -0.46 9.28 4.37
N ALA A 100 -1.13 8.68 3.38
CA ALA A 100 -1.65 7.31 3.48
C ALA A 100 -0.50 6.29 3.60
N ALA A 101 0.57 6.43 2.83
CA ALA A 101 1.75 5.57 2.94
C ALA A 101 2.39 5.68 4.33
N ASN A 102 2.57 6.90 4.85
CA ASN A 102 3.15 7.11 6.17
C ASN A 102 2.32 6.46 7.28
N THR A 103 0.99 6.61 7.21
CA THR A 103 0.06 6.04 8.19
C THR A 103 0.16 4.51 8.21
N ILE A 104 0.01 3.88 7.03
CA ILE A 104 0.00 2.42 6.90
C ILE A 104 1.36 1.80 7.25
N LEU A 105 2.46 2.42 6.85
CA LEU A 105 3.80 1.92 7.19
C LEU A 105 4.08 2.04 8.70
N SER A 106 3.52 3.06 9.36
CA SER A 106 3.71 3.28 10.80
C SER A 106 2.94 2.26 11.61
N GLU A 107 1.72 1.91 11.19
CA GLU A 107 0.95 0.79 11.75
C GLU A 107 1.70 -0.55 11.66
N LEU A 108 2.59 -0.69 10.66
CA LEU A 108 3.42 -1.88 10.44
C LEU A 108 4.81 -1.79 11.07
N LYS A 109 5.09 -0.72 11.83
CA LYS A 109 6.37 -0.46 12.50
C LYS A 109 7.56 -0.45 11.52
N ILE A 110 7.40 0.22 10.38
CA ILE A 110 8.44 0.32 9.34
C ILE A 110 9.13 1.69 9.31
N ASN A 111 8.41 2.75 9.70
CA ASN A 111 8.87 4.13 9.75
C ASN A 111 8.51 4.81 11.07
#